data_AF-A0A9E5G6J0-F1
#
_entry.id   AF-A0A9E5G6J0-F1
#
_cell.length_a   1.000
_cell.length_b   1.000
_cell.length_c   1.000
_cell.angle_alpha   90.00
_cell.angle_beta   90.00
_cell.angle_gamma   90.00
#
_symmetry.space_group_name_H-M   'P 1'
#
loop_
_entity.id
_entity.type
_entity.pdbx_description
1 polymer ?
#
loop_
_entity_poly.entity_id
_entity_poly.type
_entity_poly.pdbx_seq_one_letter_code
_entity_poly.pdbx_strand_id
1 'polypeptide(L)'
;MNNKCMKKIAFLAFTCVILVSMLCGFALADVIFEPEDDFYNSHSSECEYVNRDYYANGESGFTELFTKPNGSSLGFADNGELFHVQFTYKQGDELWGLAEYSESGSKLIARNGDTYKTAWIKISDMSLKYDYISFDEAHSSEYKNYDGDYSELTGATNIVMWTFPNSGESSGSIDKADENLTFTNVYTDIDGAQWGFVSYYYGMKNFWICLSDPSGTEKPAIDVPAVVLNSPEPNSEPESTANDMSTVIIICVAAAMLCSAAALALLKKKKN
;
A
#
# COMPACT_ATOMS: atom_id res chain seq x y z
N MET A 1 11.22 -43.21 -35.91
CA MET A 1 10.01 -42.37 -35.71
C MET A 1 9.73 -41.63 -37.02
N ASN A 2 8.51 -41.68 -37.55
CA ASN A 2 8.21 -41.17 -38.90
C ASN A 2 8.33 -39.63 -38.95
N ASN A 3 8.97 -39.05 -39.98
CA ASN A 3 9.24 -37.60 -40.08
C ASN A 3 7.97 -36.74 -39.93
N LYS A 4 6.81 -37.30 -40.27
CA LYS A 4 5.49 -36.66 -40.12
C LYS A 4 5.03 -36.55 -38.66
N CYS A 5 5.43 -37.51 -37.81
CA CYS A 5 5.14 -37.55 -36.37
C CYS A 5 6.02 -36.54 -35.60
N MET A 6 7.31 -36.45 -35.95
CA MET A 6 8.22 -35.45 -35.38
C MET A 6 7.80 -34.00 -35.68
N LYS A 7 7.34 -33.71 -36.91
CA LYS A 7 6.84 -32.37 -37.27
C LYS A 7 5.59 -31.96 -36.48
N LYS A 8 4.70 -32.92 -36.18
CA LYS A 8 3.49 -32.66 -35.36
C LYS A 8 3.83 -32.39 -33.90
N ILE A 9 4.78 -33.14 -33.34
CA ILE A 9 5.25 -32.94 -31.96
C ILE A 9 5.98 -31.60 -31.83
N ALA A 10 6.82 -31.24 -32.80
CA ALA A 10 7.49 -29.94 -32.81
C ALA A 10 6.51 -28.77 -32.94
N PHE A 11 5.47 -28.91 -33.77
CA PHE A 11 4.44 -27.89 -33.92
C PHE A 11 3.61 -27.73 -32.64
N LEU A 12 3.28 -28.82 -31.95
CA LEU A 12 2.55 -28.82 -30.69
C LEU A 12 3.39 -28.19 -29.55
N ALA A 13 4.68 -28.53 -29.47
CA ALA A 13 5.59 -27.92 -28.51
C ALA A 13 5.74 -26.41 -28.75
N PHE A 14 5.82 -25.98 -30.01
CA PHE A 14 5.91 -24.56 -30.38
C PHE A 14 4.62 -23.79 -30.05
N THR A 15 3.44 -24.40 -30.27
CA THR A 15 2.16 -23.79 -29.88
C THR A 15 1.99 -23.70 -28.36
N CYS A 16 2.44 -24.70 -27.60
CA CYS A 16 2.45 -24.64 -26.14
C CYS A 16 3.38 -23.54 -25.61
N VAL A 17 4.56 -23.35 -26.20
CA VAL A 17 5.49 -22.26 -25.82
C VAL A 17 4.87 -20.88 -26.10
N ILE A 18 4.18 -20.72 -27.23
CA ILE A 18 3.49 -19.47 -27.55
C ILE A 18 2.31 -19.22 -26.59
N LEU A 19 1.51 -20.24 -26.27
CA LEU A 19 0.40 -20.12 -25.32
C LEU A 19 0.89 -19.80 -23.89
N VAL A 20 2.02 -20.38 -23.47
CA VAL A 20 2.65 -20.04 -22.18
C VAL A 20 3.20 -18.61 -22.19
N SER A 21 3.75 -18.13 -23.31
CA SER A 21 4.19 -16.73 -23.42
C SER A 21 3.03 -15.71 -23.44
N MET A 22 1.83 -16.11 -23.86
CA MET A 22 0.62 -15.28 -23.83
C MET A 22 -0.03 -15.20 -22.44
N LEU A 23 0.29 -16.13 -21.53
CA LEU A 23 -0.13 -16.06 -20.12
C LEU A 23 0.69 -15.05 -19.30
N CYS A 24 1.80 -14.54 -19.84
CA CYS A 24 2.61 -13.47 -19.25
C CYS A 24 2.20 -12.07 -19.77
N GLY A 25 0.94 -11.88 -20.13
CA GLY A 25 0.41 -10.57 -20.48
C GLY A 25 0.47 -9.64 -19.27
N PHE A 26 1.50 -8.80 -19.18
CA PHE A 26 1.51 -7.66 -18.28
C PHE A 26 0.33 -6.76 -18.66
N ALA A 27 -0.70 -6.74 -17.83
CA ALA A 27 -1.77 -5.78 -17.93
C ALA A 27 -1.22 -4.40 -17.53
N LEU A 28 -0.59 -3.70 -18.48
CA LEU A 28 -0.22 -2.30 -18.34
C LEU A 28 -1.41 -1.43 -18.76
N ALA A 29 -2.42 -1.30 -17.89
CA ALA A 29 -3.48 -0.31 -18.09
C ALA A 29 -4.34 -0.09 -16.83
N ASP A 30 -3.82 0.69 -15.89
CA ASP A 30 -4.51 1.89 -15.40
C ASP A 30 -3.39 2.87 -14.98
N VAL A 31 -3.51 4.17 -15.26
CA VAL A 31 -2.52 5.16 -14.80
C VAL A 31 -2.79 5.36 -13.31
N ILE A 32 -2.36 4.39 -12.52
CA ILE A 32 -2.22 4.55 -11.08
C ILE A 32 -1.03 5.48 -10.89
N PHE A 33 -1.21 6.50 -10.06
CA PHE A 33 -0.11 7.34 -9.64
C PHE A 33 0.92 6.44 -8.94
N GLU A 34 2.12 6.33 -9.49
CA GLU A 34 3.19 5.52 -8.89
C GLU A 34 4.18 6.44 -8.16
N PRO A 35 4.58 6.10 -6.93
CA PRO A 35 5.55 6.87 -6.17
C PRO A 35 6.94 6.81 -6.81
N GLU A 36 7.67 7.92 -6.74
CA GLU A 36 9.06 8.00 -7.22
C GLU A 36 10.00 7.40 -6.16
N ASP A 37 10.24 6.08 -6.25
CA ASP A 37 11.14 5.33 -5.35
C ASP A 37 12.02 4.35 -6.13
N ASP A 38 13.35 4.43 -5.93
CA ASP A 38 14.33 3.63 -6.68
C ASP A 38 14.17 2.12 -6.46
N PHE A 39 13.86 1.70 -5.23
CA PHE A 39 13.69 0.28 -4.91
C PHE A 39 12.43 -0.25 -5.55
N TYR A 40 11.30 0.45 -5.38
CA TYR A 40 10.03 0.14 -6.02
C TYR A 40 10.17 0.05 -7.54
N ASN A 41 10.77 1.06 -8.18
CA ASN A 41 10.95 1.07 -9.63
C ASN A 41 11.70 -0.17 -10.15
N SER A 42 12.61 -0.72 -9.34
CA SER A 42 13.38 -1.93 -9.67
C SER A 42 12.66 -3.24 -9.35
N HIS A 43 11.62 -3.22 -8.49
CA HIS A 43 10.92 -4.40 -7.97
C HIS A 43 9.39 -4.28 -8.10
N SER A 44 8.88 -3.40 -8.97
CA SER A 44 7.45 -3.08 -9.03
C SER A 44 6.60 -4.30 -9.39
N SER A 45 7.12 -5.22 -10.20
CA SER A 45 6.44 -6.50 -10.51
C SER A 45 6.35 -7.47 -9.33
N GLU A 46 7.08 -7.23 -8.24
CA GLU A 46 7.04 -8.01 -7.00
C GLU A 46 6.21 -7.30 -5.90
N CYS A 47 5.77 -6.06 -6.15
CA CYS A 47 4.98 -5.29 -5.21
C CYS A 47 3.48 -5.56 -5.39
N GLU A 48 2.74 -5.55 -4.28
CA GLU A 48 1.28 -5.65 -4.28
C GLU A 48 0.66 -4.29 -3.99
N TYR A 49 -0.27 -3.86 -4.83
CA TYR A 49 -1.06 -2.64 -4.61
C TYR A 49 -2.09 -2.87 -3.51
N VAL A 50 -2.08 -2.03 -2.47
CA VAL A 50 -2.99 -2.14 -1.31
C VAL A 50 -3.80 -0.86 -1.07
N ASN A 51 -3.18 0.32 -1.20
CA ASN A 51 -3.81 1.63 -1.06
C ASN A 51 -4.64 1.82 0.23
N ARG A 52 -3.99 1.68 1.38
CA ARG A 52 -4.62 1.75 2.71
C ARG A 52 -3.86 2.68 3.65
N ASP A 53 -4.55 3.20 4.65
CA ASP A 53 -3.96 4.05 5.69
C ASP A 53 -3.60 3.25 6.94
N TYR A 54 -2.44 3.55 7.51
CA TYR A 54 -1.94 2.89 8.71
C TYR A 54 -1.41 3.91 9.71
N TYR A 55 -1.77 3.72 10.98
CA TYR A 55 -1.15 4.43 12.09
C TYR A 55 0.22 3.84 12.39
N ALA A 56 1.24 4.68 12.50
CA ALA A 56 2.52 4.33 13.11
C ALA A 56 2.25 3.75 14.51
N ASN A 57 2.78 2.56 14.79
CA ASN A 57 2.51 1.87 16.05
C ASN A 57 3.63 0.92 16.52
N GLY A 58 4.90 1.29 16.29
CA GLY A 58 6.03 0.49 16.72
C GLY A 58 6.08 0.29 18.24
N GLU A 59 6.60 -0.85 18.68
CA GLU A 59 6.52 -1.32 20.08
C GLU A 59 7.09 -0.31 21.10
N SER A 60 8.13 0.44 20.73
CA SER A 60 8.79 1.43 21.59
C SER A 60 8.19 2.83 21.52
N GLY A 61 7.00 3.01 20.95
CA GLY A 61 6.35 4.32 20.82
C GLY A 61 6.73 5.10 19.55
N PHE A 62 7.56 4.52 18.69
CA PHE A 62 8.04 5.12 17.45
C PHE A 62 8.11 4.07 16.34
N THR A 63 7.99 4.53 15.10
CA THR A 63 8.15 3.70 13.90
C THR A 63 9.34 4.19 13.08
N GLU A 64 10.25 3.29 12.73
CA GLU A 64 11.43 3.60 11.93
C GLU A 64 11.11 3.56 10.42
N LEU A 65 11.60 4.54 9.67
CA LEU A 65 11.47 4.62 8.21
C LEU A 65 12.81 4.28 7.56
N PHE A 66 12.76 3.59 6.41
CA PHE A 66 13.95 3.08 5.73
C PHE A 66 14.03 3.51 4.27
N THR A 67 15.24 3.58 3.73
CA THR A 67 15.48 3.87 2.30
C THR A 67 14.98 2.78 1.36
N LYS A 68 14.89 1.54 1.85
CA LYS A 68 14.40 0.35 1.17
C LYS A 68 14.14 -0.76 2.21
N PRO A 69 13.46 -1.86 1.86
CA PRO A 69 13.38 -3.02 2.74
C PRO A 69 14.77 -3.46 3.20
N ASN A 70 14.96 -3.56 4.53
CA ASN A 70 16.23 -3.85 5.20
C ASN A 70 17.39 -2.89 4.84
N GLY A 71 17.06 -1.65 4.46
CA GLY A 71 18.00 -0.60 4.10
C GLY A 71 18.53 0.20 5.30
N SER A 72 19.03 1.41 5.00
CA SER A 72 19.46 2.37 6.01
C SER A 72 18.27 3.11 6.60
N SER A 73 18.37 3.44 7.89
CA SER A 73 17.41 4.29 8.58
C SER A 73 17.37 5.70 8.00
N LEU A 74 16.16 6.23 7.83
CA LEU A 74 15.88 7.62 7.50
C LEU A 74 15.55 8.44 8.76
N GLY A 75 15.17 7.79 9.85
CA GLY A 75 14.66 8.42 11.07
C GLY A 75 13.35 7.79 11.53
N PHE A 76 12.63 8.50 12.40
CA PHE A 76 11.49 7.96 13.13
C PHE A 76 10.26 8.85 13.04
N ALA A 77 9.10 8.22 13.00
CA ALA A 77 7.80 8.83 13.22
C ALA A 77 7.28 8.49 14.63
N ASP A 78 6.55 9.41 15.24
CA ASP A 78 5.81 9.11 16.47
C ASP A 78 4.65 8.16 16.16
N ASN A 79 4.31 7.30 17.12
CA ASN A 79 3.09 6.51 17.02
C ASN A 79 1.85 7.41 16.92
N GLY A 80 0.88 6.99 16.10
CA GLY A 80 -0.34 7.73 15.78
C GLY A 80 -0.26 8.58 14.51
N GLU A 81 0.93 8.78 13.94
CA GLU A 81 1.07 9.38 12.62
C GLU A 81 0.41 8.49 11.56
N LEU A 82 -0.41 9.06 10.67
CA LEU A 82 -1.21 8.31 9.70
C LEU A 82 -0.53 8.28 8.33
N PHE A 83 0.13 7.18 7.99
CA PHE A 83 0.79 6.99 6.70
C PHE A 83 -0.12 6.30 5.70
N HIS A 84 -0.19 6.86 4.49
CA HIS A 84 -0.81 6.20 3.35
C HIS A 84 0.19 5.23 2.69
N VAL A 85 -0.16 3.94 2.63
CA VAL A 85 0.65 2.90 2.01
C VAL A 85 -0.02 2.47 0.71
N GLN A 86 0.62 2.79 -0.41
CA GLN A 86 0.10 2.44 -1.74
C GLN A 86 0.48 1.02 -2.15
N PHE A 87 1.73 0.64 -1.90
CA PHE A 87 2.30 -0.64 -2.31
C PHE A 87 2.93 -1.35 -1.12
N THR A 88 2.91 -2.68 -1.16
CA THR A 88 3.64 -3.53 -0.22
C THR A 88 4.63 -4.44 -0.94
N TYR A 89 5.71 -4.80 -0.25
CA TYR A 89 6.74 -5.71 -0.72
C TYR A 89 7.06 -6.73 0.37
N LYS A 90 7.07 -8.01 0.01
CA LYS A 90 7.43 -9.09 0.93
C LYS A 90 8.89 -9.44 0.81
N GLN A 91 9.64 -9.35 1.91
CA GLN A 91 11.04 -9.77 1.99
C GLN A 91 11.23 -10.82 3.09
N GLY A 92 11.32 -12.08 2.69
CA GLY A 92 11.30 -13.20 3.65
C GLY A 92 9.94 -13.26 4.36
N ASP A 93 9.95 -13.22 5.69
CA ASP A 93 8.74 -13.20 6.52
C ASP A 93 8.26 -11.78 6.85
N GLU A 94 9.03 -10.75 6.50
CA GLU A 94 8.68 -9.34 6.74
C GLU A 94 7.85 -8.78 5.58
N LEU A 95 6.80 -8.03 5.92
CA LEU A 95 6.01 -7.26 4.97
C LEU A 95 6.33 -5.76 5.15
N TRP A 96 6.68 -5.12 4.04
CA TRP A 96 7.07 -3.71 4.00
C TRP A 96 6.04 -2.91 3.22
N GLY A 97 5.73 -1.70 3.68
CA GLY A 97 4.86 -0.74 3.00
C GLY A 97 5.66 0.44 2.47
N LEU A 98 5.37 0.86 1.24
CA LEU A 98 5.89 2.08 0.65
C LEU A 98 4.98 3.25 1.00
N ALA A 99 5.53 4.21 1.74
CA ALA A 99 4.84 5.38 2.24
C ALA A 99 5.50 6.68 1.78
N GLU A 100 4.71 7.73 1.69
CA GLU A 100 5.18 9.09 1.43
C GLU A 100 5.28 9.87 2.75
N TYR A 101 6.38 10.57 2.95
CA TYR A 101 6.67 11.30 4.18
C TYR A 101 7.20 12.72 3.92
N SER A 102 7.10 13.56 4.96
CA SER A 102 7.70 14.88 5.05
C SER A 102 8.53 14.99 6.34
N GLU A 103 9.44 15.95 6.40
CA GLU A 103 10.27 16.21 7.58
C GLU A 103 9.66 17.34 8.42
N SER A 104 9.56 17.14 9.74
CA SER A 104 9.12 18.15 10.70
C SER A 104 10.07 18.18 11.89
N GLY A 105 11.01 19.13 11.88
CA GLY A 105 12.10 19.16 12.85
C GLY A 105 12.98 17.93 12.75
N SER A 106 13.08 17.15 13.84
CA SER A 106 13.82 15.88 13.86
C SER A 106 12.95 14.65 13.60
N LYS A 107 11.65 14.84 13.30
CA LYS A 107 10.69 13.75 13.13
C LYS A 107 10.27 13.63 11.67
N LEU A 108 9.93 12.41 11.30
CA LEU A 108 9.28 12.12 10.03
C LEU A 108 7.77 12.05 10.26
N ILE A 109 7.03 12.76 9.43
CA ILE A 109 5.56 12.79 9.46
C ILE A 109 5.03 12.29 8.13
N ALA A 110 3.75 11.95 8.08
CA ALA A 110 3.09 11.65 6.82
C ALA A 110 3.19 12.83 5.87
N ARG A 111 3.11 12.55 4.56
CA ARG A 111 3.17 13.56 3.51
C ARG A 111 2.33 14.79 3.88
N ASN A 112 2.98 15.95 3.88
CA ASN A 112 2.36 17.24 4.10
C ASN A 112 2.67 18.19 2.92
N GLY A 113 1.68 18.43 2.07
CA GLY A 113 1.79 19.26 0.88
C GLY A 113 2.32 18.52 -0.35
N ASP A 114 2.83 19.30 -1.31
CA ASP A 114 3.21 18.81 -2.64
C ASP A 114 4.66 18.29 -2.71
N THR A 115 5.51 18.70 -1.77
CA THR A 115 6.90 18.24 -1.69
C THR A 115 7.02 17.15 -0.63
N TYR A 116 7.31 15.94 -1.07
CA TYR A 116 7.42 14.77 -0.21
C TYR A 116 8.57 13.86 -0.66
N LYS A 117 8.89 12.89 0.19
CA LYS A 117 9.86 11.83 -0.06
C LYS A 117 9.19 10.49 0.15
N THR A 118 9.85 9.42 -0.29
CA THR A 118 9.37 8.04 -0.16
C THR A 118 10.22 7.28 0.86
N ALA A 119 9.57 6.41 1.62
CA ALA A 119 10.21 5.53 2.59
C ALA A 119 9.51 4.17 2.66
N TRP A 120 10.26 3.17 3.10
CA TRP A 120 9.78 1.84 3.39
C TRP A 120 9.60 1.67 4.90
N ILE A 121 8.44 1.15 5.31
CA ILE A 121 8.05 0.96 6.70
C ILE A 121 7.68 -0.51 6.90
N LYS A 122 8.04 -1.10 8.05
CA LYS A 122 7.58 -2.45 8.38
C LYS A 122 6.10 -2.43 8.74
N ILE A 123 5.28 -3.21 8.06
CA ILE A 123 3.83 -3.29 8.36
C ILE A 123 3.58 -3.86 9.77
N SER A 124 4.50 -4.66 10.32
CA SER A 124 4.43 -5.13 11.71
C SER A 124 4.48 -4.01 12.75
N ASP A 125 5.06 -2.87 12.41
CA ASP A 125 5.21 -1.70 13.30
C ASP A 125 4.07 -0.71 13.08
N MET A 126 3.01 -1.13 12.38
CA MET A 126 1.88 -0.31 11.99
C MET A 126 0.57 -0.92 12.48
N SER A 127 -0.46 -0.10 12.56
CA SER A 127 -1.83 -0.54 12.82
C SER A 127 -2.76 0.03 11.77
N LEU A 128 -3.44 -0.86 11.07
CA LEU A 128 -4.36 -0.52 9.99
C LEU A 128 -5.49 0.38 10.49
N LYS A 129 -5.71 1.53 9.83
CA LYS A 129 -6.95 2.31 10.00
C LYS A 129 -8.08 1.51 9.37
N TYR A 130 -9.16 1.29 10.11
CA TYR A 130 -10.32 0.60 9.58
C TYR A 130 -10.91 1.37 8.39
N ASP A 131 -11.06 0.68 7.27
CA ASP A 131 -11.48 1.24 6.00
C ASP A 131 -12.56 0.36 5.34
N TYR A 132 -12.91 0.67 4.10
CA TYR A 132 -13.91 -0.09 3.35
C TYR A 132 -13.49 -1.56 3.08
N ILE A 133 -12.18 -1.85 3.03
CA ILE A 133 -11.68 -3.23 2.84
C ILE A 133 -11.86 -4.00 4.14
N SER A 134 -11.55 -3.40 5.29
CA SER A 134 -11.82 -4.01 6.60
C SER A 134 -13.32 -4.28 6.80
N PHE A 135 -14.17 -3.37 6.31
CA PHE A 135 -15.61 -3.57 6.31
C PHE A 135 -16.03 -4.72 5.39
N ASP A 136 -15.48 -4.79 4.19
CA ASP A 136 -15.74 -5.88 3.24
C ASP A 136 -15.33 -7.25 3.78
N GLU A 137 -14.15 -7.36 4.38
CA GLU A 137 -13.67 -8.58 5.02
C GLU A 137 -14.62 -9.07 6.12
N ALA A 138 -15.25 -8.15 6.86
CA ALA A 138 -16.19 -8.48 7.94
C ALA A 138 -17.61 -8.79 7.44
N HIS A 139 -18.09 -8.08 6.41
CA HIS A 139 -19.52 -8.02 6.07
C HIS A 139 -19.86 -8.52 4.65
N SER A 140 -18.88 -8.86 3.81
CA SER A 140 -19.11 -9.31 2.42
C SER A 140 -20.09 -10.48 2.30
N SER A 141 -20.14 -11.37 3.29
CA SER A 141 -21.10 -12.49 3.32
C SER A 141 -22.57 -12.07 3.48
N GLU A 142 -22.81 -10.84 3.94
CA GLU A 142 -24.14 -10.26 4.14
C GLU A 142 -24.64 -9.50 2.90
N TYR A 143 -23.76 -9.31 1.91
CA TYR A 143 -24.08 -8.54 0.72
C TYR A 143 -25.05 -9.29 -0.19
N LYS A 144 -25.88 -8.50 -0.87
CA LYS A 144 -26.75 -8.97 -1.95
C LYS A 144 -26.38 -8.24 -3.23
N ASN A 145 -26.59 -8.87 -4.38
CA ASN A 145 -26.49 -8.14 -5.65
C ASN A 145 -27.56 -7.05 -5.68
N TYR A 146 -27.21 -5.88 -6.19
CA TYR A 146 -28.20 -4.85 -6.44
C TYR A 146 -29.08 -5.23 -7.63
N ASP A 147 -30.40 -5.32 -7.41
CA ASP A 147 -31.42 -5.63 -8.42
C ASP A 147 -32.49 -4.53 -8.55
N GLY A 148 -32.28 -3.38 -7.92
CA GLY A 148 -33.16 -2.22 -7.96
C GLY A 148 -33.11 -1.42 -9.26
N ASP A 149 -34.02 -0.45 -9.38
CA ASP A 149 -34.19 0.40 -10.57
C ASP A 149 -33.61 1.82 -10.39
N TYR A 150 -32.91 2.07 -9.28
CA TYR A 150 -32.30 3.36 -8.91
C TYR A 150 -33.34 4.45 -8.60
N SER A 151 -34.61 4.07 -8.39
CA SER A 151 -35.66 5.01 -8.03
C SER A 151 -35.37 5.78 -6.74
N GLU A 152 -34.60 5.20 -5.82
CA GLU A 152 -34.13 5.83 -4.56
C GLU A 152 -33.30 7.09 -4.82
N LEU A 153 -32.62 7.17 -5.96
CA LEU A 153 -31.80 8.33 -6.33
C LEU A 153 -32.58 9.36 -7.18
N THR A 154 -33.84 9.07 -7.53
CA THR A 154 -34.60 9.93 -8.44
C THR A 154 -34.90 11.28 -7.79
N GLY A 155 -34.30 12.33 -8.34
CA GLY A 155 -34.45 13.69 -7.83
C GLY A 155 -33.59 13.99 -6.59
N ALA A 156 -32.80 13.02 -6.11
CA ALA A 156 -31.84 13.26 -5.06
C ALA A 156 -30.73 14.21 -5.55
N THR A 157 -30.33 15.13 -4.67
CA THR A 157 -29.23 16.07 -4.89
C THR A 157 -28.31 16.05 -3.69
N ASN A 158 -27.02 16.37 -3.86
CA ASN A 158 -26.01 16.28 -2.79
C ASN A 158 -25.99 14.87 -2.15
N ILE A 159 -25.92 13.85 -2.99
CA ILE A 159 -25.88 12.46 -2.58
C ILE A 159 -24.56 12.23 -1.84
N VAL A 160 -24.63 11.87 -0.56
CA VAL A 160 -23.46 11.77 0.31
C VAL A 160 -22.74 10.45 0.08
N MET A 161 -21.41 10.55 -0.06
CA MET A 161 -20.51 9.41 -0.19
C MET A 161 -19.92 9.07 1.18
N TRP A 162 -20.02 7.82 1.58
CA TRP A 162 -19.52 7.31 2.85
C TRP A 162 -18.36 6.35 2.58
N THR A 163 -17.37 6.31 3.48
CA THR A 163 -16.22 5.41 3.34
C THR A 163 -16.67 3.94 3.48
N PHE A 164 -17.55 3.67 4.43
CA PHE A 164 -18.31 2.42 4.56
C PHE A 164 -19.66 2.69 5.25
N PRO A 165 -20.63 1.74 5.22
CA PRO A 165 -21.92 1.89 5.90
C PRO A 165 -21.73 2.23 7.38
N ASN A 166 -22.43 3.27 7.83
CA ASN A 166 -22.33 3.77 9.21
C ASN A 166 -20.89 4.13 9.66
N SER A 167 -20.02 4.57 8.75
CA SER A 167 -18.66 5.01 9.10
C SER A 167 -18.59 6.28 9.95
N GLY A 168 -19.61 7.14 9.88
CA GLY A 168 -19.55 8.48 10.47
C GLY A 168 -18.61 9.46 9.74
N GLU A 169 -17.90 9.00 8.70
CA GLU A 169 -16.98 9.80 7.88
C GLU A 169 -17.47 9.81 6.43
N SER A 170 -17.77 11.00 5.91
CA SER A 170 -18.11 11.17 4.49
C SER A 170 -16.87 11.50 3.67
N SER A 171 -16.78 10.90 2.48
CA SER A 171 -15.71 11.13 1.50
C SER A 171 -16.06 12.22 0.47
N GLY A 172 -17.21 12.87 0.64
CA GLY A 172 -17.71 13.95 -0.21
C GLY A 172 -19.18 13.77 -0.59
N SER A 173 -19.59 14.43 -1.67
CA SER A 173 -20.94 14.31 -2.20
C SER A 173 -20.96 14.39 -3.73
N ILE A 174 -21.99 13.79 -4.32
CA ILE A 174 -22.31 13.85 -5.74
C ILE A 174 -23.54 14.76 -5.90
N ASP A 175 -23.42 15.82 -6.71
CA ASP A 175 -24.51 16.78 -6.91
C ASP A 175 -25.79 16.11 -7.42
N LYS A 176 -25.65 15.19 -8.38
CA LYS A 176 -26.76 14.42 -8.95
C LYS A 176 -26.25 13.11 -9.55
N ALA A 177 -27.01 12.03 -9.36
CA ALA A 177 -26.76 10.75 -10.02
C ALA A 177 -27.13 10.80 -11.51
N ASP A 178 -26.31 10.15 -12.34
CA ASP A 178 -26.61 9.85 -13.75
C ASP A 178 -26.60 8.33 -13.99
N GLU A 179 -26.80 7.94 -15.25
CA GLU A 179 -26.88 6.52 -15.67
C GLU A 179 -25.57 5.73 -15.49
N ASN A 180 -24.43 6.41 -15.29
CA ASN A 180 -23.13 5.76 -15.07
C ASN A 180 -22.90 5.40 -13.60
N LEU A 181 -23.72 5.93 -12.68
CA LEU A 181 -23.66 5.52 -11.28
C LEU A 181 -24.30 4.15 -11.14
N THR A 182 -23.49 3.13 -10.86
CA THR A 182 -23.95 1.75 -10.75
C THR A 182 -23.58 1.16 -9.40
N PHE A 183 -24.46 0.32 -8.88
CA PHE A 183 -24.23 -0.42 -7.65
C PHE A 183 -23.93 -1.87 -7.96
N THR A 184 -22.86 -2.40 -7.35
CA THR A 184 -22.55 -3.84 -7.48
C THR A 184 -23.24 -4.64 -6.39
N ASN A 185 -23.20 -4.12 -5.16
CA ASN A 185 -23.66 -4.80 -3.97
C ASN A 185 -24.54 -3.89 -3.12
N VAL A 186 -25.46 -4.50 -2.38
CA VAL A 186 -26.29 -3.89 -1.35
C VAL A 186 -25.97 -4.52 -0.01
N TYR A 187 -25.84 -3.66 0.98
CA TYR A 187 -25.78 -4.03 2.39
C TYR A 187 -27.00 -3.45 3.12
N THR A 188 -27.52 -4.16 4.11
CA THR A 188 -28.58 -3.67 5.00
C THR A 188 -28.00 -3.58 6.40
N ASP A 189 -27.96 -2.38 6.96
CA ASP A 189 -27.39 -2.17 8.30
C ASP A 189 -28.32 -2.65 9.42
N ILE A 190 -27.84 -2.55 10.66
CA ILE A 190 -28.56 -2.98 11.86
C ILE A 190 -29.86 -2.21 12.10
N ASP A 191 -29.94 -0.98 11.59
CA ASP A 191 -31.12 -0.11 11.67
C ASP A 191 -32.08 -0.35 10.49
N GLY A 192 -31.72 -1.24 9.55
CA GLY A 192 -32.50 -1.61 8.38
C GLY A 192 -32.33 -0.67 7.19
N ALA A 193 -31.39 0.28 7.22
CA ALA A 193 -31.11 1.14 6.08
C ALA A 193 -30.34 0.37 5.01
N GLN A 194 -30.67 0.62 3.75
CA GLN A 194 -30.02 0.01 2.60
C GLN A 194 -28.88 0.89 2.10
N TRP A 195 -27.77 0.25 1.77
CA TRP A 195 -26.54 0.88 1.32
C TRP A 195 -26.10 0.26 0.00
N GLY A 196 -25.83 1.10 -1.01
CA GLY A 196 -25.32 0.67 -2.31
C GLY A 196 -23.83 0.93 -2.43
N PHE A 197 -23.05 -0.09 -2.79
CA PHE A 197 -21.62 0.02 -3.03
C PHE A 197 -21.30 0.44 -4.47
N VAL A 198 -20.47 1.47 -4.60
CA VAL A 198 -19.96 2.00 -5.88
C VAL A 198 -18.46 1.74 -5.96
N SER A 199 -18.07 0.88 -6.90
CA SER A 199 -16.65 0.58 -7.15
C SER A 199 -15.95 1.72 -7.90
N TYR A 200 -16.63 2.36 -8.85
CA TYR A 200 -16.10 3.46 -9.64
C TYR A 200 -17.21 4.40 -10.16
N TYR A 201 -16.99 5.71 -10.05
CA TYR A 201 -17.83 6.74 -10.68
C TYR A 201 -16.99 8.00 -10.94
N TYR A 202 -16.74 8.34 -12.22
CA TYR A 202 -15.96 9.53 -12.64
C TYR A 202 -14.67 9.78 -11.84
N GLY A 203 -13.85 8.75 -11.60
CA GLY A 203 -12.60 8.87 -10.86
C GLY A 203 -12.73 8.70 -9.34
N MET A 204 -13.94 8.77 -8.80
CA MET A 204 -14.23 8.39 -7.41
C MET A 204 -14.32 6.86 -7.33
N LYS A 205 -13.68 6.26 -6.34
CA LYS A 205 -13.58 4.80 -6.18
C LYS A 205 -14.02 4.40 -4.78
N ASN A 206 -14.56 3.19 -4.67
CA ASN A 206 -14.78 2.47 -3.41
C ASN A 206 -15.51 3.28 -2.32
N PHE A 207 -16.76 3.66 -2.59
CA PHE A 207 -17.59 4.37 -1.61
C PHE A 207 -19.01 3.80 -1.55
N TRP A 208 -19.72 4.15 -0.49
CA TRP A 208 -21.09 3.71 -0.23
C TRP A 208 -22.06 4.88 -0.25
N ILE A 209 -23.27 4.63 -0.74
CA ILE A 209 -24.41 5.57 -0.67
C ILE A 209 -25.51 4.93 0.17
N CYS A 210 -26.06 5.68 1.12
CA CYS A 210 -27.26 5.25 1.85
C CYS A 210 -28.49 5.42 0.96
N LEU A 211 -28.99 4.33 0.35
CA LEU A 211 -30.14 4.35 -0.56
C LEU A 211 -31.43 4.76 0.16
N SER A 212 -31.56 4.42 1.44
CA SER A 212 -32.74 4.80 2.23
C SER A 212 -32.81 6.30 2.54
N ASP A 213 -31.67 7.01 2.47
CA ASP A 213 -31.58 8.45 2.69
C ASP A 213 -30.30 9.00 2.03
N PRO A 214 -30.32 9.21 0.69
CA PRO A 214 -29.11 9.50 -0.09
C PRO A 214 -28.48 10.86 0.20
N SER A 215 -29.28 11.84 0.61
CA SER A 215 -28.83 13.21 0.90
C SER A 215 -28.56 13.44 2.40
N GLY A 216 -28.69 12.41 3.23
CA GLY A 216 -28.44 12.49 4.66
C GLY A 216 -26.97 12.74 4.98
N THR A 217 -26.67 13.85 5.66
CA THR A 217 -25.31 14.27 6.00
C THR A 217 -24.81 13.75 7.35
N GLU A 218 -25.69 13.14 8.14
CA GLU A 218 -25.37 12.58 9.45
C GLU A 218 -25.84 11.14 9.51
N LYS A 219 -24.95 10.24 9.94
CA LYS A 219 -25.25 8.83 10.19
C LYS A 219 -24.62 8.40 11.50
N PRO A 220 -25.30 7.59 12.33
CA PRO A 220 -24.68 6.99 13.50
C PRO A 220 -23.43 6.22 13.07
N ALA A 221 -22.30 6.50 13.73
CA ALA A 221 -21.08 5.75 13.52
C ALA A 221 -21.18 4.41 14.24
N ILE A 222 -20.88 3.30 13.57
CA ILE A 222 -20.65 2.02 14.26
C ILE A 222 -19.39 2.13 15.11
N ASP A 223 -19.41 1.44 16.25
CA ASP A 223 -18.23 1.36 17.12
C ASP A 223 -17.20 0.43 16.47
N VAL A 224 -16.21 1.04 15.83
CA VAL A 224 -15.07 0.33 15.26
C VAL A 224 -13.99 0.23 16.34
N PRO A 225 -13.38 -0.95 16.58
CA PRO A 225 -12.34 -1.10 17.58
C PRO A 225 -11.26 -0.03 17.42
N ALA A 226 -11.09 0.79 18.45
CA ALA A 226 -10.05 1.81 18.45
C ALA A 226 -8.66 1.17 18.41
N VAL A 227 -7.76 1.73 17.60
CA VAL A 227 -6.36 1.32 17.57
C VAL A 227 -5.70 1.70 18.91
N VAL A 228 -5.15 0.70 19.60
CA VAL A 228 -4.37 0.92 20.82
C VAL A 228 -2.93 1.23 20.42
N LEU A 229 -2.52 2.48 20.62
CA LEU A 229 -1.17 2.92 20.31
C LEU A 229 -0.19 2.59 21.44
N ASN A 230 0.94 2.00 21.08
CA ASN A 230 2.08 1.81 21.97
C ASN A 230 2.64 3.18 22.34
N SER A 231 2.87 3.40 23.64
CA SER A 231 3.47 4.63 24.15
C SER A 231 4.95 4.40 24.43
N PRO A 232 5.82 5.39 24.17
CA PRO A 232 7.23 5.28 24.50
C PRO A 232 7.43 5.19 26.01
N GLU A 233 8.45 4.45 26.44
CA GLU A 233 8.84 4.45 27.84
C GLU A 233 9.35 5.84 28.26
N PRO A 234 9.19 6.25 29.53
CA PRO A 234 9.70 7.54 29.99
C PRO A 234 11.21 7.68 29.77
N ASN A 235 11.60 8.68 28.98
CA ASN A 235 12.99 8.97 28.56
C ASN A 235 13.63 7.95 27.61
N SER A 236 12.87 7.09 26.94
CA SER A 236 13.40 6.29 25.83
C SER A 236 13.63 7.16 24.60
N GLU A 237 14.83 7.13 24.04
CA GLU A 237 15.10 7.66 22.70
C GLU A 237 15.00 6.52 21.67
N PRO A 238 14.56 6.80 20.43
CA PRO A 238 14.46 5.77 19.41
C PRO A 238 15.86 5.28 19.01
N GLU A 239 16.06 3.96 19.04
CA GLU A 239 17.28 3.31 18.55
C GLU A 239 17.04 2.70 17.16
N SER A 240 18.02 2.88 16.26
CA SER A 240 17.90 2.38 14.90
C SER A 240 18.12 0.87 14.84
N THR A 241 17.24 0.18 14.11
CA THR A 241 17.34 -1.26 13.83
C THR A 241 18.00 -1.55 12.49
N ALA A 242 18.44 -0.52 11.76
CA ALA A 242 19.08 -0.68 10.47
C ALA A 242 20.40 -1.44 10.56
N ASN A 243 20.65 -2.30 9.57
CA ASN A 243 21.93 -3.00 9.43
C ASN A 243 23.02 -2.01 8.97
N ASP A 244 23.72 -1.39 9.91
CA ASP A 244 24.82 -0.48 9.60
C ASP A 244 26.09 -1.23 9.14
N MET A 245 26.22 -1.42 7.83
CA MET A 245 27.44 -1.95 7.21
C MET A 245 28.55 -0.91 7.00
N SER A 246 28.36 0.36 7.38
CA SER A 246 29.33 1.43 7.12
C SER A 246 30.71 1.11 7.74
N THR A 247 30.72 0.59 8.96
CA THR A 247 31.94 0.18 9.66
C THR A 247 32.65 -0.97 8.92
N VAL A 248 31.91 -1.95 8.42
CA VAL A 248 32.47 -3.07 7.65
C VAL A 248 33.07 -2.59 6.33
N ILE A 249 32.39 -1.68 5.63
CA ILE A 249 32.89 -1.10 4.37
C ILE A 249 34.16 -0.30 4.62
N ILE A 250 34.22 0.54 5.66
CA ILE A 250 35.42 1.29 6.02
C ILE A 250 36.61 0.35 6.29
N ILE A 251 36.38 -0.73 7.05
CA ILE A 251 37.40 -1.74 7.33
C ILE A 251 37.89 -2.40 6.03
N CYS A 252 36.98 -2.80 5.14
CA CYS A 252 37.32 -3.41 3.85
C CYS A 252 38.14 -2.46 2.96
N VAL A 253 37.75 -1.18 2.87
CA VAL A 253 38.49 -0.16 2.09
C VAL A 253 39.89 0.06 2.69
N ALA A 254 40.00 0.18 4.01
CA ALA A 254 41.30 0.32 4.68
C ALA A 254 42.20 -0.91 4.44
N ALA A 255 41.65 -2.12 4.52
CA ALA A 255 42.37 -3.36 4.24
C ALA A 255 42.85 -3.43 2.78
N ALA A 256 41.99 -3.05 1.82
CA ALA A 256 42.36 -3.00 0.40
C ALA A 256 43.51 -2.01 0.13
N MET A 257 43.49 -0.84 0.78
CA MET A 257 44.58 0.14 0.68
C MET A 257 45.90 -0.39 1.26
N LEU A 258 45.87 -1.06 2.42
CA LEU A 258 47.06 -1.67 3.03
C LEU A 258 47.65 -2.80 2.18
N CYS A 259 46.80 -3.67 1.64
CA CYS A 259 47.22 -4.74 0.73
C CYS A 259 47.87 -4.18 -0.54
N SER A 260 47.30 -3.12 -1.11
CA SER A 260 47.83 -2.44 -2.29
C SER A 260 49.20 -1.79 -2.01
N ALA A 261 49.35 -1.13 -0.86
CA ALA A 261 50.61 -0.54 -0.44
C ALA A 261 51.70 -1.60 -0.19
N ALA A 262 51.36 -2.72 0.46
CA ALA A 262 52.27 -3.83 0.69
C ALA A 262 52.73 -4.49 -0.63
N ALA A 263 51.81 -4.70 -1.57
CA ALA A 263 52.14 -5.22 -2.90
C ALA A 263 53.12 -4.29 -3.65
N LEU A 264 52.88 -2.97 -3.63
CA LEU A 264 53.78 -1.99 -4.22
C LEU A 264 55.18 -1.98 -3.57
N ALA A 265 55.25 -2.10 -2.24
CA ALA A 265 56.51 -2.19 -1.51
C ALA A 265 57.30 -3.45 -1.86
N LEU A 266 56.63 -4.60 -1.95
CA LEU A 266 57.24 -5.87 -2.37
C LEU A 266 57.74 -5.83 -3.82
N LEU A 267 56.98 -5.21 -4.72
CA LEU A 267 57.40 -5.01 -6.13
C LEU A 267 58.62 -4.10 -6.26
N LYS A 268 58.71 -3.03 -5.44
CA LYS A 268 59.91 -2.19 -5.38
C LYS A 268 61.12 -2.94 -4.82
N LYS A 269 60.94 -3.76 -3.78
CA LYS A 269 62.02 -4.54 -3.17
C LYS A 269 62.57 -5.63 -4.10
N LYS A 270 61.77 -6.13 -5.04
CA LYS A 270 62.18 -7.14 -6.04
C LYS A 270 62.91 -6.54 -7.26
N LYS A 271 62.86 -5.21 -7.45
CA LYS A 271 63.54 -4.48 -8.54
C LYS A 271 64.92 -3.94 -8.16
N ASN A 272 65.28 -3.97 -6.88
CA ASN A 272 66.61 -3.67 -6.35
C ASN A 272 67.33 -4.97 -5.99
#